data_AF-A0A0S2RZD3-F1
#
_entry.id   AF-A0A0S2RZD3-F1
#
_cell.length_a   1.000
_cell.length_b   1.000
_cell.length_c   1.000
_cell.angle_alpha   90.00
_cell.angle_beta   90.00
_cell.angle_gamma   90.00
#
_symmetry.space_group_name_H-M   'P 1'
#
loop_
_entity.id
_entity.type
_entity.pdbx_description
1 polymer ?
#
loop_
_entity_poly.entity_id
_entity_poly.type
_entity_poly.pdbx_seq_one_letter_code
_entity_poly.pdbx_strand_id
1 'polypeptide(L)'
;MDKSFAEVSWEEVVKRNPDVIVILDYGDTSLADKEKLLLSKPALAGVEAIKNKRFVVLPLSAAAKGVRAPIALKTLASGLYPDKVK
;
A
#
# COMPACT_ATOMS: atom_id res chain seq x y z
N MET A 1 -0.34 10.51 23.18
CA MET A 1 -0.27 9.20 22.52
C MET A 1 -0.09 9.45 21.04
N ASP A 2 1.05 9.08 20.48
CA ASP A 2 1.25 9.10 19.03
C ASP A 2 0.38 8.01 18.41
N LYS A 3 -0.51 8.37 17.49
CA LYS A 3 -1.32 7.37 16.75
C LYS A 3 -0.44 6.77 15.66
N SER A 4 -0.31 5.44 15.65
CA SER A 4 0.43 4.71 14.61
C SER A 4 -0.23 4.76 13.23
N PHE A 5 -1.52 5.12 13.18
CA PHE A 5 -2.30 5.27 11.95
C PHE A 5 -3.13 6.55 12.02
N ALA A 6 -3.29 7.20 10.88
CA ALA A 6 -4.13 8.37 10.70
C ALA A 6 -5.04 8.19 9.49
N GLU A 7 -6.22 8.79 9.54
CA GLU A 7 -7.09 8.90 8.38
C GLU A 7 -6.59 10.02 7.48
N VAL A 8 -6.54 9.76 6.18
CA VAL A 8 -6.13 10.72 5.14
C VAL A 8 -7.22 10.81 4.09
N SER A 9 -7.46 12.01 3.58
CA SER A 9 -8.46 12.21 2.52
C SER A 9 -7.90 11.79 1.16
N TRP A 10 -8.80 11.50 0.20
CA TRP A 10 -8.37 11.12 -1.15
C TRP A 10 -7.71 12.29 -1.89
N GLU A 11 -8.12 13.53 -1.62
CA GLU A 11 -7.52 14.73 -2.18
C GLU A 11 -6.04 14.86 -1.79
N GLU A 12 -5.71 14.53 -0.54
CA GLU A 12 -4.32 14.53 -0.07
C GLU A 12 -3.50 13.41 -0.72
N VAL A 13 -4.10 12.23 -0.96
CA VAL A 13 -3.46 11.14 -1.70
C VAL A 13 -3.15 11.58 -3.15
N VAL A 14 -4.10 12.22 -3.81
CA VAL A 14 -3.91 12.77 -5.17
C VAL A 14 -2.80 13.82 -5.17
N LYS A 15 -2.83 14.75 -4.21
CA LYS A 15 -1.82 15.82 -4.08
C LYS A 15 -0.41 15.26 -3.86
N ARG A 16 -0.28 14.19 -3.07
CA ARG A 16 1.01 13.54 -2.81
C ARG A 16 1.50 12.68 -3.97
N ASN A 17 0.58 12.21 -4.81
CA ASN A 17 0.86 11.40 -6.00
C ASN A 17 1.86 10.25 -5.75
N PRO A 18 1.53 9.27 -4.88
CA PRO A 18 2.46 8.19 -4.55
C PRO A 18 2.82 7.31 -5.75
N ASP A 19 4.07 6.87 -5.82
CA ASP A 19 4.57 5.91 -6.81
C ASP A 19 4.13 4.46 -6.52
N VAL A 20 3.87 4.15 -5.25
CA VAL A 20 3.50 2.82 -4.76
C VAL A 20 2.44 2.95 -3.66
N ILE A 21 1.45 2.07 -3.66
CA ILE A 21 0.46 1.94 -2.58
C ILE A 21 0.69 0.62 -1.86
N VAL A 22 0.89 0.68 -0.54
CA VAL A 22 0.98 -0.52 0.30
C VAL A 22 -0.41 -0.87 0.82
N ILE A 23 -0.89 -2.07 0.48
CA ILE A 23 -2.17 -2.60 0.92
C ILE A 23 -1.93 -3.54 2.11
N LEU A 24 -2.57 -3.24 3.24
CA LEU A 24 -2.63 -4.15 4.37
C LEU A 24 -3.73 -5.18 4.14
N ASP A 25 -3.35 -6.45 4.10
CA ASP A 25 -4.29 -7.57 4.03
C ASP A 25 -4.58 -8.12 5.44
N TYR A 26 -5.85 -8.03 5.83
CA TYR A 26 -6.37 -8.41 7.15
C TYR A 26 -7.68 -9.22 7.06
N GLY A 27 -8.05 -9.70 5.87
CA GLY A 27 -9.12 -10.69 5.69
C GLY A 27 -10.56 -10.15 5.61
N ASP A 28 -10.91 -9.05 6.27
CA ASP A 28 -12.30 -8.53 6.26
C ASP A 28 -12.78 -8.05 4.87
N THR A 29 -11.84 -7.66 4.02
CA THR A 29 -12.08 -7.28 2.63
C THR A 29 -10.97 -7.88 1.79
N SER A 30 -11.35 -8.59 0.72
CA SER A 30 -10.39 -9.27 -0.13
C SER A 30 -9.42 -8.27 -0.76
N LEU A 31 -8.20 -8.72 -1.04
CA LEU A 31 -7.21 -7.91 -1.77
C LEU A 31 -7.79 -7.41 -3.10
N ALA A 32 -8.48 -8.28 -3.85
CA ALA A 32 -9.09 -7.94 -5.13
C ALA A 32 -10.14 -6.84 -5.00
N ASP A 33 -10.95 -6.85 -3.94
CA ASP A 33 -11.94 -5.80 -3.68
C ASP A 33 -11.26 -4.46 -3.32
N LYS A 34 -10.16 -4.50 -2.55
CA LYS A 34 -9.36 -3.30 -2.23
C LYS A 34 -8.75 -2.69 -3.49
N GLU A 35 -8.14 -3.51 -4.35
CA GLU A 35 -7.59 -3.05 -5.63
C GLU A 35 -8.69 -2.49 -6.54
N LYS A 36 -9.82 -3.19 -6.66
CA LYS A 36 -10.98 -2.72 -7.43
C LYS A 36 -11.52 -1.39 -6.91
N LEU A 37 -11.57 -1.19 -5.59
CA LEU A 37 -11.97 0.07 -4.99
C LEU A 37 -11.03 1.21 -5.37
N LEU A 38 -9.71 0.97 -5.33
CA LEU A 38 -8.71 1.97 -5.71
C LEU A 38 -8.79 2.32 -7.20
N LEU A 39 -8.91 1.31 -8.05
CA LEU A 39 -8.98 1.46 -9.51
C LEU A 39 -10.30 2.05 -10.01
N SER A 40 -11.39 1.90 -9.25
CA SER A 40 -12.72 2.40 -9.66
C SER A 40 -12.97 3.88 -9.33
N LYS A 41 -12.07 4.55 -8.60
CA LYS A 41 -12.22 5.96 -8.21
C LYS A 41 -11.66 6.89 -9.29
N PRO A 42 -12.49 7.66 -10.01
CA PRO A 42 -12.00 8.56 -11.06
C PRO A 42 -11.04 9.63 -10.53
N ALA A 43 -11.24 10.11 -9.30
CA ALA A 43 -10.36 11.08 -8.65
C ALA A 43 -8.92 10.57 -8.47
N LEU A 44 -8.71 9.25 -8.39
CA LEU A 44 -7.39 8.65 -8.21
C LEU A 44 -6.73 8.27 -9.55
N ALA A 45 -7.44 8.39 -10.68
CA ALA A 45 -6.95 7.90 -11.97
C ALA A 45 -5.64 8.58 -12.44
N GLY A 46 -5.35 9.78 -11.94
CA GLY A 46 -4.10 10.50 -12.21
C GLY A 46 -2.91 10.08 -11.34
N VAL A 47 -3.13 9.31 -10.28
CA VAL A 47 -2.07 8.92 -9.33
C VAL A 47 -1.14 7.88 -9.95
N GLU A 48 0.17 8.05 -9.82
CA GLU A 48 1.17 7.17 -10.46
C GLU A 48 1.04 5.71 -10.03
N ALA A 49 0.84 5.43 -8.73
CA ALA A 49 0.60 4.07 -8.25
C ALA A 49 -0.65 3.42 -8.88
N ILE A 50 -1.69 4.20 -9.17
CA ILE A 50 -2.96 3.72 -9.75
C ILE A 50 -2.79 3.42 -11.24
N LYS A 51 -2.21 4.38 -11.99
CA LYS A 51 -1.93 4.24 -13.43
C LYS A 51 -1.08 3.00 -13.71
N ASN A 52 -0.05 2.81 -12.90
CA ASN A 52 0.92 1.74 -13.07
C ASN A 52 0.57 0.46 -12.29
N LYS A 53 -0.58 0.44 -11.59
CA LYS A 53 -1.03 -0.69 -10.74
C LYS A 53 0.06 -1.18 -9.78
N ARG A 54 0.80 -0.25 -9.16
CA ARG A 54 1.91 -0.54 -8.25
C ARG A 54 1.41 -0.73 -6.82
N PHE A 55 0.90 -1.93 -6.54
CA PHE A 55 0.43 -2.34 -5.23
C PHE A 55 1.40 -3.31 -4.57
N VAL A 56 1.75 -3.03 -3.31
CA VAL A 56 2.57 -3.92 -2.46
C VAL A 56 1.70 -4.43 -1.32
N VAL A 57 1.62 -5.74 -1.15
CA VAL A 57 0.73 -6.33 -0.15
C VAL A 57 1.53 -6.76 1.07
N LEU A 58 1.07 -6.35 2.26
CA LEU A 58 1.58 -6.83 3.53
C LEU A 58 0.46 -7.47 4.34
N PRO A 59 0.65 -8.67 4.90
CA PRO A 59 -0.30 -9.18 5.88
C PRO A 59 -0.24 -8.31 7.15
N LEU A 60 -1.38 -8.10 7.81
CA LEU A 60 -1.46 -7.28 9.04
C LEU A 60 -0.42 -7.69 10.09
N SER A 61 -0.19 -9.00 10.21
CA SER A 61 0.78 -9.52 11.17
C SER A 61 2.25 -9.18 10.88
N ALA A 62 2.58 -8.75 9.66
CA ALA A 62 3.90 -8.24 9.28
C ALA A 62 3.98 -6.70 9.37
N ALA A 63 2.84 -6.01 9.44
CA ALA A 63 2.77 -4.56 9.62
C ALA A 63 2.89 -4.10 11.08
N ALA A 64 2.92 -5.05 12.03
CA ALA A 64 3.14 -4.79 13.45
C ALA A 64 4.60 -5.02 13.86
N LYS A 65 5.00 -4.45 15.00
CA LYS A 65 6.30 -4.76 15.63
C LYS A 65 6.33 -6.24 16.00
N GLY A 66 7.36 -6.98 15.56
CA GLY A 66 7.53 -8.38 15.93
C GLY A 66 8.49 -9.15 15.03
N VAL A 67 8.52 -10.46 15.22
CA VAL A 67 9.44 -11.40 14.53
C VAL A 67 9.28 -11.44 13.01
N ARG A 68 8.17 -10.92 12.48
CA ARG A 68 7.87 -10.83 11.05
C ARG A 68 8.40 -9.55 10.39
N ALA A 69 9.03 -8.64 11.14
CA ALA A 69 9.61 -7.42 10.58
C ALA A 69 10.61 -7.66 9.43
N PRO A 70 11.48 -8.71 9.45
CA PRO A 70 12.34 -9.00 8.30
C PRO A 70 11.56 -9.38 7.03
N ILE A 71 10.41 -10.02 7.16
CA ILE A 71 9.52 -10.34 6.04
C ILE A 71 8.95 -9.06 5.46
N ALA A 72 8.42 -8.17 6.32
CA ALA A 72 7.90 -6.88 5.88
C ALA A 72 8.96 -6.04 5.17
N LEU A 73 10.18 -5.99 5.72
CA LEU A 73 11.30 -5.30 5.10
C LEU A 73 11.61 -5.85 3.71
N LYS A 74 11.73 -7.17 3.56
CA LYS A 74 11.99 -7.80 2.25
C LYS A 74 10.88 -7.49 1.25
N THR A 75 9.61 -7.65 1.64
CA THR A 75 8.46 -7.38 0.77
C THR A 75 8.40 -5.92 0.33
N LEU A 76 8.60 -4.98 1.26
CA LEU A 76 8.63 -3.55 0.95
C LEU A 76 9.82 -3.21 0.04
N ALA A 77 11.02 -3.73 0.34
CA ALA A 77 12.20 -3.45 -0.45
C ALA A 77 12.03 -3.94 -1.91
N SER A 78 11.52 -5.15 -2.12
CA SER A 78 11.24 -5.69 -3.46
C SER A 78 10.14 -4.90 -4.19
N GLY A 79 9.11 -4.43 -3.50
CA GLY A 79 8.02 -3.66 -4.11
C GLY A 79 8.40 -2.21 -4.44
N LEU A 80 9.20 -1.58 -3.59
CA LEU A 80 9.65 -0.20 -3.75
C LEU A 80 10.80 -0.10 -4.77
N TYR A 81 11.73 -1.07 -4.76
CA TYR A 81 12.94 -1.07 -5.57
C TYR A 81 13.17 -2.42 -6.29
N PRO A 82 12.27 -2.83 -7.20
CA PRO A 82 12.32 -4.15 -7.84
C PRO A 82 13.64 -4.40 -8.60
N ASP A 83 14.26 -3.35 -9.16
CA ASP A 83 15.52 -3.49 -9.91
C ASP A 83 16.76 -3.60 -9.02
N LYS A 84 16.62 -3.33 -7.71
CA LYS A 84 17.73 -3.31 -6.74
C LYS A 84 17.72 -4.49 -5.78
N VAL A 85 16.61 -5.23 -5.70
CA VAL A 85 16.40 -6.31 -4.74
C VAL A 85 16.05 -7.58 -5.51
N LYS A 86 17.02 -8.49 -5.64
CA LYS A 86 16.83 -9.84 -6.19
C LYS A 86 16.55 -10.85 -5.08
#